data_AF-A0A497D9R2-F1
#
_entry.id   AF-A0A497D9R2-F1
#
_cell.length_a   1.000
_cell.length_b   1.000
_cell.length_c   1.000
_cell.angle_alpha   90.00
_cell.angle_beta   90.00
_cell.angle_gamma   90.00
#
_symmetry.space_group_name_H-M   'P 1'
#
loop_
_entity.id
_entity.type
_entity.pdbx_description
1 polymer ?
#
loop_
_entity_poly.entity_id
_entity_poly.type
_entity_poly.pdbx_seq_one_letter_code
_entity_poly.pdbx_strand_id
1 'polypeptide(L)'
;LMVNGKELCNAYTELNDPIDQLSRFQEQMKLSEKGDDEAMFIDMDFVRSLEYGMPPTSGMGMGMDRLVMLMTNQPSIQEVLFFPQMKPERGGARDGESEQSGDLQSQPEQSPKEEDVELTEDEKAVLNLLKANSPIDLNELKEQTGLSNKKWDKAIKGLTKNNVARVEKNKEGLWVSLV
;
A
#
# COMPACT_ATOMS: atom_id res chain seq x y z
N LEU A 1 1.32 14.80 -25.92
CA LEU A 1 0.14 15.36 -26.62
C LEU A 1 -0.74 16.10 -25.61
N MET A 2 -0.97 17.39 -25.82
CA MET A 2 -1.82 18.22 -24.98
C MET A 2 -3.08 18.62 -25.74
N VAL A 3 -4.25 18.47 -25.13
CA VAL A 3 -5.54 18.90 -25.69
C VAL A 3 -6.36 19.59 -24.60
N ASN A 4 -6.92 20.76 -24.88
CA ASN A 4 -7.70 21.56 -23.91
C ASN A 4 -6.99 21.75 -22.55
N GLY A 5 -5.66 21.95 -22.57
CA GLY A 5 -4.86 22.13 -21.36
C GLY A 5 -4.65 20.87 -20.52
N LYS A 6 -5.06 19.70 -20.99
CA LYS A 6 -4.84 18.40 -20.33
C LYS A 6 -3.90 17.52 -21.15
N GLU A 7 -3.07 16.74 -20.47
CA GLU A 7 -2.22 15.74 -21.09
C GLU A 7 -3.03 14.51 -21.50
N LEU A 8 -3.06 14.23 -22.80
CA LEU A 8 -3.78 13.08 -23.36
C LEU A 8 -2.87 11.88 -23.63
N CYS A 9 -1.65 12.14 -24.11
CA CYS A 9 -0.66 11.08 -24.37
C CYS A 9 0.75 11.53 -23.99
N ASN A 10 1.53 10.58 -23.48
CA ASN A 10 2.98 10.69 -23.36
C ASN A 10 3.64 9.72 -24.35
N ALA A 11 4.75 10.12 -24.94
CA ALA A 11 5.51 9.27 -25.85
C ALA A 11 6.99 9.67 -25.84
N TYR A 12 7.86 8.68 -25.96
CA TYR A 12 9.29 8.88 -25.94
C TYR A 12 10.00 7.74 -26.69
N THR A 13 11.21 8.03 -27.17
CA THR A 13 12.14 6.98 -27.58
C THR A 13 12.62 6.29 -26.32
N GLU A 14 12.48 4.97 -26.26
CA GLU A 14 12.85 4.20 -25.09
C GLU A 14 14.36 4.29 -24.86
N LEU A 15 14.76 4.45 -23.60
CA LEU A 15 16.16 4.37 -23.23
C LEU A 15 16.57 2.89 -23.21
N ASN A 16 17.41 2.51 -24.16
CA ASN A 16 17.87 1.13 -24.32
C ASN A 16 19.32 0.92 -23.83
N ASP A 17 20.00 1.96 -23.34
CA ASP A 17 21.33 1.85 -22.73
C ASP A 17 21.19 1.43 -21.25
N PRO A 18 21.62 0.21 -20.87
CA PRO A 18 21.50 -0.28 -19.50
C PRO A 18 22.33 0.55 -18.50
N ILE A 19 23.45 1.13 -18.91
CA ILE A 19 24.34 1.90 -18.04
C ILE A 19 23.70 3.25 -17.70
N ASP A 20 23.16 3.94 -18.70
CA ASP A 20 22.42 5.19 -18.50
C ASP A 20 21.15 4.94 -17.65
N GLN A 21 20.39 3.89 -17.98
CA GLN A 21 19.19 3.54 -17.22
C GLN A 21 19.50 3.29 -15.73
N LEU A 22 20.58 2.56 -15.43
CA LEU A 22 21.00 2.31 -14.05
C LEU A 22 21.42 3.61 -13.33
N SER A 23 22.16 4.49 -14.01
CA SER A 23 22.55 5.80 -13.44
C SER A 23 21.32 6.63 -13.07
N ARG A 24 20.29 6.64 -13.93
CA ARG A 24 19.04 7.36 -13.68
C ARG A 24 18.27 6.78 -12.50
N PHE A 25 18.21 5.46 -12.35
CA PHE A 25 17.59 4.86 -11.17
C PHE A 25 18.35 5.20 -9.89
N GLN A 26 19.69 5.24 -9.91
CA GLN A 26 20.48 5.66 -8.76
C GLN A 26 20.24 7.14 -8.39
N GLU A 27 20.05 8.00 -9.38
CA GLU A 27 19.68 9.41 -9.15
C GLU A 27 18.27 9.53 -8.56
N GLN A 28 17.30 8.76 -9.05
CA GLN A 28 15.96 8.70 -8.48
C GLN A 28 15.97 8.20 -7.03
N MET A 29 16.79 7.20 -6.71
CA MET A 29 16.95 6.72 -5.33
C MET A 29 17.50 7.83 -4.40
N LYS A 30 18.46 8.63 -4.86
CA LYS A 30 18.96 9.80 -4.10
C LYS A 30 17.89 10.89 -3.91
N LEU A 31 16.92 10.99 -4.81
CA LEU A 31 15.76 11.87 -4.67
C LEU A 31 14.75 11.28 -3.67
N SER A 32 14.53 9.97 -3.70
CA SER A 32 13.71 9.25 -2.72
C SER A 32 14.23 9.43 -1.29
N GLU A 33 15.54 9.34 -1.09
CA GLU A 33 16.18 9.60 0.23
C GLU A 33 15.95 11.03 0.74
N LYS A 34 15.64 11.98 -0.15
CA LYS A 34 15.28 13.37 0.20
C LYS A 34 13.79 13.54 0.51
N GLY A 35 13.01 12.46 0.50
CA GLY A 35 11.58 12.44 0.81
C GLY A 35 10.66 12.56 -0.41
N ASP A 36 11.12 12.13 -1.59
CA ASP A 36 10.26 12.00 -2.78
C ASP A 36 9.57 10.63 -2.79
N ASP A 37 8.26 10.63 -2.49
CA ASP A 37 7.43 9.43 -2.43
C ASP A 37 7.05 8.89 -3.83
N GLU A 38 7.27 9.66 -4.91
CA GLU A 38 7.00 9.24 -6.31
C GLU A 38 8.24 8.64 -7.01
N ALA A 39 9.39 8.64 -6.33
CA ALA A 39 10.63 8.12 -6.88
C ALA A 39 10.56 6.59 -7.11
N MET A 40 11.08 6.15 -8.24
CA MET A 40 11.07 4.73 -8.61
C MET A 40 12.21 3.97 -7.90
N PHE A 41 11.95 2.72 -7.55
CA PHE A 41 12.98 1.81 -7.05
C PHE A 41 13.83 1.26 -8.19
N ILE A 42 15.05 0.82 -7.88
CA ILE A 42 15.94 0.17 -8.85
C ILE A 42 15.40 -1.24 -9.14
N ASP A 43 14.96 -1.48 -10.38
CA ASP A 43 14.64 -2.81 -10.90
C ASP A 43 15.86 -3.39 -11.63
N MET A 44 16.59 -4.27 -10.96
CA MET A 44 17.78 -4.91 -11.52
C MET A 44 17.47 -5.94 -12.60
N ASP A 45 16.29 -6.55 -12.58
CA ASP A 45 15.90 -7.51 -13.62
C ASP A 45 15.51 -6.80 -14.92
N PHE A 46 14.91 -5.60 -14.81
CA PHE A 46 14.71 -4.71 -15.96
C PHE A 46 16.05 -4.28 -16.58
N VAL A 47 17.01 -3.80 -15.77
CA VAL A 47 18.35 -3.42 -16.27
C VAL A 47 19.05 -4.61 -16.92
N ARG A 48 19.03 -5.78 -16.28
CA ARG A 48 19.59 -7.02 -16.86
C ARG A 48 18.92 -7.34 -18.21
N SER A 49 17.61 -7.12 -18.33
CA SER A 49 16.89 -7.35 -19.59
C SER A 49 17.38 -6.41 -20.71
N LEU A 50 17.73 -5.16 -20.38
CA LEU A 50 18.34 -4.23 -21.34
C LEU A 50 19.74 -4.68 -21.78
N GLU A 51 20.53 -5.29 -20.88
CA GLU A 51 21.87 -5.82 -21.19
C GLU A 51 21.84 -6.96 -22.22
N TYR A 52 20.77 -7.75 -22.27
CA TYR A 52 20.58 -8.76 -23.32
C TYR A 52 20.32 -8.15 -24.70
N GLY A 53 19.99 -6.86 -24.76
CA GLY A 53 19.82 -6.10 -25.99
C GLY A 53 18.37 -5.76 -26.29
N MET A 54 17.97 -4.55 -25.89
CA MET A 54 16.71 -3.95 -26.34
C MET A 54 16.91 -3.23 -27.68
N PRO A 55 16.15 -3.56 -28.74
CA PRO A 55 16.24 -2.86 -30.01
C PRO A 55 15.80 -1.39 -29.86
N PRO A 56 16.19 -0.50 -30.79
CA PRO A 56 15.68 0.86 -30.83
C PRO A 56 14.14 0.85 -30.88
N THR A 57 13.52 1.31 -29.80
CA THR A 57 12.07 1.21 -29.58
C THR A 57 11.50 2.58 -29.20
N SER A 58 10.20 2.77 -29.40
CA SER A 58 9.49 3.94 -28.89
C SER A 58 8.23 3.49 -28.17
N GLY A 59 7.99 4.07 -27.01
CA GLY A 59 6.81 3.84 -26.19
C GLY A 59 5.82 4.98 -26.31
N MET A 60 4.54 4.65 -26.10
CA MET A 60 3.46 5.62 -26.01
C MET A 60 2.43 5.16 -24.98
N GLY A 61 2.06 6.06 -24.08
CA GLY A 61 0.92 5.92 -23.18
C GLY A 61 -0.19 6.90 -23.57
N MET A 62 -1.43 6.42 -23.62
CA MET A 62 -2.62 7.24 -23.86
C MET A 62 -3.60 7.09 -22.69
N GLY A 63 -4.08 8.21 -22.15
CA GLY A 63 -5.09 8.20 -21.11
C GLY A 63 -6.48 7.93 -21.69
N MET A 64 -6.97 6.69 -21.58
CA MET A 64 -8.27 6.30 -22.15
C MET A 64 -9.44 7.08 -21.52
N ASP A 65 -9.45 7.27 -20.20
CA ASP A 65 -10.50 8.05 -19.53
C ASP A 65 -10.51 9.49 -20.02
N ARG A 66 -9.34 10.11 -20.18
CA ARG A 66 -9.22 11.47 -20.69
C ARG A 66 -9.64 11.58 -22.15
N LEU A 67 -9.35 10.56 -22.96
CA LEU A 67 -9.84 10.48 -24.33
C LEU A 67 -11.36 10.42 -24.35
N VAL A 68 -11.98 9.54 -23.55
CA VAL A 68 -13.43 9.43 -23.47
C VAL A 68 -14.04 10.74 -22.98
N MET A 69 -13.50 11.36 -21.92
CA MET A 69 -13.93 12.67 -21.44
C MET A 69 -13.94 13.73 -22.54
N LEU A 70 -12.90 13.75 -23.36
CA LEU A 70 -12.81 14.67 -24.50
C LEU A 70 -13.88 14.35 -25.55
N MET A 71 -14.05 13.08 -25.91
CA MET A 71 -14.99 12.63 -26.95
C MET A 71 -16.45 12.82 -26.54
N THR A 72 -16.75 12.71 -25.24
CA THR A 72 -18.10 12.88 -24.68
C THR A 72 -18.33 14.27 -24.10
N ASN A 73 -17.36 15.18 -24.24
CA ASN A 73 -17.39 16.54 -23.68
C ASN A 73 -17.71 16.59 -22.18
N GLN A 74 -17.15 15.66 -21.40
CA GLN A 74 -17.33 15.58 -19.96
C GLN A 74 -16.17 16.25 -19.21
N PRO A 75 -16.44 17.16 -18.25
CA PRO A 75 -15.40 17.89 -17.53
C PRO A 75 -14.72 17.05 -16.43
N SER A 76 -15.41 16.04 -15.89
CA SER A 76 -14.98 15.18 -14.78
C SER A 76 -14.77 13.74 -15.23
N ILE A 77 -13.76 13.07 -14.67
CA ILE A 77 -13.45 11.66 -14.94
C ILE A 77 -14.51 10.70 -14.38
N GLN A 78 -15.24 11.13 -13.35
CA GLN A 78 -16.28 10.31 -12.73
C GLN A 78 -17.46 10.06 -13.68
N GLU A 79 -17.68 10.95 -14.66
CA GLU A 79 -18.76 10.84 -15.65
C GLU A 79 -18.48 9.79 -16.74
N VAL A 80 -17.23 9.32 -16.85
CA VAL A 80 -16.80 8.33 -17.85
C VAL A 80 -16.43 6.98 -17.24
N LEU A 81 -16.59 6.83 -15.92
CA LEU A 81 -16.36 5.59 -15.17
C LEU A 81 -17.69 5.04 -14.68
N PHE A 82 -17.95 3.74 -14.84
CA PHE A 82 -19.19 3.14 -14.36
C PHE A 82 -19.32 3.18 -12.83
N PHE A 83 -18.21 2.95 -12.12
CA PHE A 83 -18.14 2.92 -10.67
C PHE A 83 -16.90 3.71 -10.22
N PRO A 84 -16.96 5.05 -10.15
CA PRO A 84 -15.82 5.84 -9.70
C PRO A 84 -15.52 5.60 -8.22
N GLN A 85 -14.26 5.74 -7.83
CA GLN A 85 -13.88 5.67 -6.40
C GLN A 85 -14.52 6.85 -5.65
N MET A 86 -15.45 6.53 -4.76
CA MET A 86 -16.14 7.50 -3.91
C MET A 86 -15.57 7.50 -2.50
N LYS A 87 -15.68 8.63 -1.80
CA LYS A 87 -15.39 8.68 -0.37
C LYS A 87 -16.48 7.88 0.37
N PRO A 88 -16.10 7.00 1.32
CA PRO A 88 -17.09 6.28 2.12
C PRO A 88 -18.02 7.24 2.85
N GLU A 89 -19.29 6.85 2.98
CA GLU A 89 -20.25 7.59 3.76
C GLU A 89 -19.86 7.58 5.24
N ARG A 90 -20.01 8.73 5.93
CA ARG A 90 -19.76 8.84 7.37
C ARG A 90 -20.91 8.14 8.12
N GLY A 91 -20.83 6.82 8.28
CA GLY A 91 -21.80 6.07 9.10
C GLY A 91 -22.08 4.63 8.67
N GLY A 92 -21.57 4.16 7.54
CA GLY A 92 -21.69 2.75 7.15
C GLY A 92 -20.70 1.90 7.95
N ALA A 93 -21.22 1.12 8.91
CA ALA A 93 -20.49 0.00 9.46
C ALA A 93 -19.96 -0.86 8.30
N ARG A 94 -18.73 -1.38 8.43
CA ARG A 94 -18.17 -2.34 7.50
C ARG A 94 -19.04 -3.60 7.57
N ASP A 95 -20.02 -3.73 6.69
CA ASP A 95 -20.57 -5.03 6.36
C ASP A 95 -19.43 -5.77 5.65
N GLY A 96 -18.89 -6.78 6.34
CA GLY A 96 -17.78 -7.57 5.84
C GLY A 96 -18.17 -8.19 4.50
N GLU A 97 -17.35 -7.96 3.48
CA GLU A 97 -17.46 -8.74 2.25
C GLU A 97 -16.94 -10.15 2.56
N SER A 98 -17.92 -11.03 2.74
CA SER A 98 -17.85 -12.43 2.36
C SER A 98 -17.31 -12.53 0.94
N GLU A 99 -16.15 -13.13 0.79
CA GLU A 99 -15.68 -13.70 -0.47
C GLU A 99 -16.68 -14.76 -0.95
N GLN A 100 -17.49 -14.44 -1.95
CA GLN A 100 -18.07 -15.41 -2.90
C GLN A 100 -18.04 -14.74 -4.28
N SER A 101 -16.96 -14.90 -5.04
CA SER A 101 -16.65 -16.07 -5.90
C SER A 101 -17.80 -16.43 -6.85
N GLY A 102 -17.56 -16.10 -8.11
CA GLY A 102 -18.41 -16.45 -9.24
C GLY A 102 -17.57 -16.61 -10.49
N ASP A 103 -16.49 -17.40 -10.43
CA ASP A 103 -15.94 -18.02 -11.62
C ASP A 103 -15.74 -19.51 -11.40
N LEU A 104 -16.35 -20.25 -12.32
CA LEU A 104 -16.50 -21.68 -12.38
C LEU A 104 -15.22 -22.27 -12.98
N GLN A 105 -14.40 -23.00 -12.19
CA GLN A 105 -13.93 -24.36 -12.50
C GLN A 105 -12.75 -24.84 -11.64
N SER A 106 -12.88 -26.12 -11.24
CA SER A 106 -11.88 -27.10 -10.76
C SER A 106 -11.27 -26.94 -9.35
N GLN A 107 -11.75 -27.84 -8.48
CA GLN A 107 -11.32 -28.26 -7.14
C GLN A 107 -9.90 -28.93 -7.11
N PRO A 108 -9.46 -29.58 -6.01
CA PRO A 108 -9.13 -29.06 -4.68
C PRO A 108 -7.78 -29.64 -4.15
N GLU A 109 -6.99 -28.91 -3.37
CA GLU A 109 -6.21 -29.53 -2.28
C GLU A 109 -6.17 -28.61 -1.05
N GLN A 110 -6.54 -29.19 0.08
CA GLN A 110 -6.77 -28.58 1.38
C GLN A 110 -5.44 -28.39 2.14
N SER A 111 -5.11 -27.15 2.53
CA SER A 111 -5.13 -26.62 3.93
C SER A 111 -3.89 -26.94 4.80
N PRO A 112 -3.58 -26.15 5.87
CA PRO A 112 -4.17 -24.88 6.32
C PRO A 112 -3.16 -23.75 6.67
N LYS A 113 -3.66 -22.51 6.49
CA LYS A 113 -3.56 -21.33 7.38
C LYS A 113 -2.32 -21.17 8.26
N GLU A 114 -1.48 -20.20 7.86
CA GLU A 114 -0.96 -19.14 8.73
C GLU A 114 -0.98 -17.86 7.89
N GLU A 115 -2.00 -17.02 8.08
CA GLU A 115 -1.91 -15.61 7.66
C GLU A 115 -0.94 -14.94 8.62
N ASP A 116 0.35 -14.98 8.26
CA ASP A 116 1.34 -14.11 8.84
C ASP A 116 0.98 -12.67 8.42
N VAL A 117 0.25 -11.98 9.28
CA VAL A 117 0.37 -10.53 9.37
C VAL A 117 1.86 -10.30 9.62
N GLU A 118 2.58 -9.71 8.65
CA GLU A 118 3.97 -9.28 8.83
C GLU A 118 4.02 -8.19 9.91
N LEU A 119 4.00 -8.66 11.16
CA LEU A 119 4.18 -7.87 12.36
C LEU A 119 5.68 -7.85 12.64
N THR A 120 6.20 -6.66 12.86
CA THR A 120 7.58 -6.47 13.31
C THR A 120 7.84 -7.23 14.63
N GLU A 121 9.09 -7.60 14.93
CA GLU A 121 9.43 -8.33 16.18
C GLU A 121 8.87 -7.63 17.43
N ASP A 122 8.91 -6.30 17.42
CA ASP A 122 8.39 -5.44 18.49
C ASP A 122 6.84 -5.57 18.62
N GLU A 123 6.09 -5.77 17.53
CA GLU A 123 4.63 -5.96 17.53
C GLU A 123 4.23 -7.38 17.95
N LYS A 124 5.02 -8.40 17.57
CA LYS A 124 4.81 -9.79 18.02
C LYS A 124 5.01 -9.92 19.54
N ALA A 125 5.98 -9.20 20.10
CA ALA A 125 6.22 -9.18 21.55
C ALA A 125 5.03 -8.59 22.33
N VAL A 126 4.48 -7.47 21.86
CA VAL A 126 3.30 -6.83 22.46
C VAL A 126 2.05 -7.72 22.29
N LEU A 127 1.88 -8.36 21.13
CA LEU A 127 0.76 -9.28 20.87
C LEU A 127 0.77 -10.51 21.78
N ASN A 128 1.93 -11.11 22.02
CA ASN A 128 2.06 -12.28 22.90
C ASN A 128 1.67 -11.94 24.35
N LEU A 129 2.07 -10.76 24.85
CA LEU A 129 1.71 -10.31 26.20
C LEU A 129 0.23 -9.93 26.30
N LEU A 130 -0.34 -9.32 25.25
CA LEU A 130 -1.78 -9.06 25.17
C LEU A 130 -2.61 -10.35 25.16
N LYS A 131 -2.17 -11.41 24.46
CA LYS A 131 -2.85 -12.72 24.50
C LYS A 131 -2.84 -13.37 25.89
N ALA A 132 -1.79 -13.14 26.69
CA ALA A 132 -1.65 -13.73 28.01
C ALA A 132 -2.48 -13.00 29.09
N ASN A 133 -2.59 -11.66 28.99
CA ASN A 133 -3.07 -10.82 30.10
C ASN A 133 -4.15 -9.78 29.71
N SER A 134 -4.96 -10.01 28.67
CA SER A 134 -6.05 -9.07 28.32
C SER A 134 -7.20 -9.07 29.34
N PRO A 135 -7.69 -7.91 29.81
CA PRO A 135 -7.18 -6.54 29.62
C PRO A 135 -6.08 -6.16 30.63
N ILE A 136 -5.03 -5.47 30.16
CA ILE A 136 -3.89 -5.01 30.96
C ILE A 136 -3.75 -3.48 30.92
N ASP A 137 -3.26 -2.87 32.01
CA ASP A 137 -2.96 -1.44 32.04
C ASP A 137 -1.80 -1.09 31.09
N LEU A 138 -1.89 0.07 30.44
CA LEU A 138 -0.91 0.53 29.46
C LEU A 138 0.49 0.71 30.07
N ASN A 139 0.59 1.16 31.32
CA ASN A 139 1.89 1.34 31.98
C ASN A 139 2.50 -0.02 32.32
N GLU A 140 1.68 -0.97 32.75
CA GLU A 140 2.11 -2.33 33.09
C GLU A 140 2.55 -3.10 31.84
N LEU A 141 1.80 -3.01 30.73
CA LEU A 141 2.18 -3.62 29.45
C LEU A 141 3.47 -3.01 28.88
N LYS A 142 3.66 -1.70 29.06
CA LYS A 142 4.90 -1.02 28.65
C LYS A 142 6.10 -1.43 29.49
N GLU A 143 5.90 -1.65 30.79
CA GLU A 143 6.95 -2.15 31.69
C GLU A 143 7.32 -3.60 31.36
N GLN A 144 6.34 -4.46 31.11
CA GLN A 144 6.56 -5.87 30.76
C GLN A 144 7.20 -6.07 29.38
N THR A 145 6.93 -5.17 28.43
CA THR A 145 7.55 -5.23 27.08
C THR A 145 8.97 -4.67 27.05
N GLY A 146 9.35 -3.82 28.02
CA GLY A 146 10.68 -3.21 28.08
C GLY A 146 11.04 -2.32 26.87
N LEU A 147 10.05 -1.93 26.06
CA LEU A 147 10.27 -1.19 24.82
C LEU A 147 10.56 0.30 25.09
N SER A 148 11.43 0.90 24.28
CA SER A 148 11.66 2.35 24.33
C SER A 148 10.40 3.12 23.91
N ASN A 149 10.20 4.34 24.41
CA ASN A 149 9.03 5.18 24.10
C ASN A 149 8.73 5.27 22.58
N LYS A 150 9.78 5.39 21.75
CA LYS A 150 9.65 5.50 20.30
C LYS A 150 9.25 4.17 19.63
N LYS A 151 9.73 3.04 20.15
CA LYS A 151 9.37 1.70 19.66
C LYS A 151 7.96 1.30 20.08
N TRP A 152 7.60 1.59 21.34
CA TRP A 152 6.26 1.40 21.88
C TRP A 152 5.19 2.12 21.06
N ASP A 153 5.40 3.41 20.76
CA ASP A 153 4.44 4.20 19.98
C ASP A 153 4.28 3.67 18.55
N LYS A 154 5.34 3.10 17.95
CA LYS A 154 5.28 2.48 16.62
C LYS A 154 4.50 1.17 16.67
N ALA A 155 4.77 0.33 17.67
CA ALA A 155 4.12 -0.98 17.82
C ALA A 155 2.62 -0.86 18.15
N ILE A 156 2.22 0.02 19.08
CA ILE A 156 0.79 0.23 19.40
C ILE A 156 0.04 0.84 18.22
N LYS A 157 0.66 1.77 17.46
CA LYS A 157 0.05 2.30 16.23
C LYS A 157 -0.10 1.23 15.17
N GLY A 158 0.87 0.35 15.00
CA GLY A 158 0.79 -0.76 14.04
C GLY A 158 -0.26 -1.79 14.43
N LEU A 159 -0.31 -2.20 15.70
CA LEU A 159 -1.32 -3.12 16.22
C LEU A 159 -2.74 -2.54 16.17
N THR A 160 -2.90 -1.23 16.41
CA THR A 160 -4.21 -0.56 16.26
C THR A 160 -4.59 -0.42 14.78
N LYS A 161 -3.63 -0.12 13.90
CA LYS A 161 -3.84 -0.01 12.45
C LYS A 161 -4.27 -1.34 11.83
N ASN A 162 -3.72 -2.45 12.32
CA ASN A 162 -4.02 -3.81 11.86
C ASN A 162 -5.26 -4.42 12.56
N ASN A 163 -6.03 -3.64 13.34
CA ASN A 163 -7.17 -4.10 14.14
C ASN A 163 -6.85 -5.27 15.09
N VAL A 164 -5.63 -5.34 15.63
CA VAL A 164 -5.20 -6.41 16.54
C VAL A 164 -5.37 -6.00 18.01
N ALA A 165 -5.24 -4.71 18.33
CA ALA A 165 -5.35 -4.19 19.69
C ALA A 165 -6.17 -2.90 19.74
N ARG A 166 -6.91 -2.70 20.83
CA ARG A 166 -7.73 -1.52 21.12
C ARG A 166 -7.28 -0.89 22.42
N VAL A 167 -7.07 0.42 22.41
CA VAL A 167 -6.72 1.21 23.60
C VAL A 167 -7.98 1.94 24.08
N GLU A 168 -8.41 1.66 25.31
CA GLU A 168 -9.55 2.30 25.95
C GLU A 168 -9.10 3.17 27.14
N LYS A 169 -9.79 4.28 27.36
CA LYS A 169 -9.52 5.18 28.50
C LYS A 169 -10.69 5.13 29.48
N ASN A 170 -10.44 4.59 30.66
CA ASN A 170 -11.40 4.59 31.77
C ASN A 170 -11.02 5.64 32.83
N LYS A 171 -11.87 5.82 33.85
CA LYS A 171 -11.65 6.79 34.94
C LYS A 171 -10.39 6.47 35.77
N GLU A 172 -9.85 5.25 35.67
CA GLU A 172 -8.71 4.74 36.45
C GLU A 172 -7.42 4.58 35.63
N GLY A 173 -7.44 4.73 34.29
CA GLY A 173 -6.24 4.53 33.48
C GLY A 173 -6.47 4.32 31.98
N LEU A 174 -5.40 3.99 31.27
CA LEU A 174 -5.41 3.58 29.86
C LEU A 174 -5.25 2.05 29.82
N TRP A 175 -6.18 1.37 29.18
CA TRP A 175 -6.23 -0.10 29.12
C TRP A 175 -6.05 -0.54 27.67
N VAL A 176 -5.35 -1.65 27.47
CA VAL A 176 -5.17 -2.25 26.15
C VAL A 176 -5.83 -3.63 26.12
N SER A 177 -6.74 -3.84 25.18
CA SER A 177 -7.43 -5.11 24.95
C SER A 177 -7.17 -5.62 23.54
N LEU A 178 -7.18 -6.95 23.38
CA LEU A 178 -7.18 -7.60 22.07
C LEU A 178 -8.56 -7.42 21.41
N VAL A 179 -8.57 -7.14 20.10
CA VAL A 179 -9.79 -7.02 19.28
C VAL A 179 -10.21 -8.37 18.75
#